data_AF-A0A916QQS1-F1
#
_entry.id   AF-A0A916QQS1-F1
#
_cell.length_a   1.000
_cell.length_b   1.000
_cell.length_c   1.000
_cell.angle_alpha   90.00
_cell.angle_beta   90.00
_cell.angle_gamma   90.00
#
_symmetry.space_group_name_H-M   'P 1'
#
loop_
_entity.id
_entity.type
_entity.pdbx_description
1 polymer ?
#
loop_
_entity_poly.entity_id
_entity_poly.type
_entity_poly.pdbx_seq_one_letter_code
_entity_poly.pdbx_strand_id
1 'polypeptide(L)' 'MQDFSVETHECLSACSKPNSLSFRAEGKAAYLFAGVDPVADRGDIAAFARLYAATPDGWIEDARPAGRLRFCLIGRIPA' A
#
# COMPACT_ATOMS: atom_id res chain seq x y z
N MET A 1 -17.97 5.54 6.21
CA MET A 1 -16.59 6.00 5.99
C MET A 1 -15.70 4.92 6.57
N GLN A 2 -14.78 4.34 5.80
CA GLN A 2 -13.82 3.39 6.37
C GLN A 2 -12.63 4.20 6.88
N ASP A 3 -12.31 4.03 8.15
CA ASP A 3 -11.23 4.76 8.81
C ASP A 3 -9.93 3.97 8.65
N PHE A 4 -8.89 4.63 8.13
CA PHE A 4 -7.55 4.08 8.04
C PHE A 4 -6.71 4.67 9.18
N SER A 5 -6.01 3.84 9.94
CA SER A 5 -4.93 4.32 10.81
C SER A 5 -3.66 4.48 9.98
N VAL A 6 -2.92 5.56 10.25
CA VAL A 6 -1.61 5.80 9.65
C VAL A 6 -0.60 5.88 10.78
N GLU A 7 0.38 5.00 10.72
CA GLU A 7 1.41 4.85 11.75
C GLU A 7 2.79 4.90 11.11
N THR A 8 3.74 5.51 11.80
CA THR A 8 5.14 5.54 11.38
C THR A 8 5.88 4.34 11.96
N HIS A 9 6.69 3.69 11.14
CA HIS A 9 7.60 2.64 11.59
C HIS A 9 9.03 2.96 11.14
N GLU A 10 10.01 2.61 11.97
CA GLU A 10 11.41 2.94 11.72
C GLU A 10 12.02 2.17 10.54
N CYS A 11 11.55 0.94 10.30
CA CYS A 11 12.14 0.08 9.28
C CYS A 11 11.10 -0.82 8.61
N LEU A 12 11.08 -0.80 7.26
CA LEU A 12 10.37 -1.75 6.41
C LEU A 12 11.34 -2.52 5.49
N SER A 13 12.64 -2.51 5.82
CA SER A 13 13.72 -3.16 5.05
C SER A 13 13.83 -2.75 3.57
N ALA A 14 13.30 -1.58 3.21
CA ALA A 14 13.33 -1.01 1.87
C ALA A 14 14.46 0.03 1.68
N CYS A 15 15.64 -0.20 2.27
CA CYS A 15 16.69 0.82 2.42
C CYS A 15 17.19 1.45 1.10
N SER A 16 17.13 0.71 -0.02
CA SER A 16 17.51 1.22 -1.35
C SER A 16 16.53 2.26 -1.91
N LYS A 17 15.32 2.35 -1.33
CA LYS A 17 14.23 3.26 -1.72
C LYS A 17 13.50 3.73 -0.44
N PRO A 18 14.06 4.69 0.30
CA PRO A 18 13.74 4.93 1.72
C PRO A 18 12.28 5.33 1.99
N ASN A 19 11.62 5.97 1.03
CA ASN A 19 10.19 6.27 1.13
C ASN A 19 9.39 5.00 0.78
N SER A 20 8.94 4.32 1.83
CA SER A 20 8.16 3.08 1.73
C SER A 20 6.90 3.16 2.59
N LEU A 21 5.90 2.39 2.20
CA LEU A 21 4.64 2.28 2.93
C LEU A 21 4.11 0.86 2.81
N SER A 22 3.39 0.42 3.84
CA SER A 22 2.76 -0.90 3.86
C SER A 22 1.27 -0.78 4.18
N PHE A 23 0.47 -1.63 3.53
CA PHE A 23 -0.93 -1.84 3.87
C PHE A 23 -1.08 -3.20 4.53
N ARG A 24 -1.72 -3.20 5.70
CA ARG A 24 -1.93 -4.38 6.56
C ARG A 24 -3.33 -4.33 7.13
N ALA A 25 -3.96 -5.49 7.23
CA ALA A 25 -5.17 -5.72 8.01
C ALA A 25 -5.21 -7.21 8.36
N GLU A 26 -5.86 -7.56 9.48
CA GLU A 26 -6.07 -8.96 9.84
C GLU A 26 -6.87 -9.69 8.75
N GLY A 27 -6.45 -10.92 8.42
CA GLY A 27 -7.08 -11.73 7.39
C GLY A 27 -6.90 -11.23 5.95
N LYS A 28 -6.07 -10.20 5.73
CA LYS A 28 -5.80 -9.64 4.40
C LYS A 28 -4.34 -9.74 4.00
N ALA A 29 -4.10 -9.88 2.70
CA ALA A 29 -2.75 -9.82 2.15
C ALA A 29 -2.03 -8.52 2.55
N ALA A 30 -0.74 -8.63 2.87
CA ALA A 30 0.12 -7.49 3.14
C ALA A 30 0.74 -6.97 1.84
N TYR A 31 0.84 -5.64 1.71
CA TYR A 31 1.52 -4.99 0.59
C TYR A 31 2.67 -4.15 1.09
N LEU A 32 3.79 -4.15 0.37
CA LEU A 32 4.93 -3.26 0.61
C LEU A 32 5.27 -2.52 -0.67
N PHE A 33 5.25 -1.19 -0.58
CA PHE A 33 5.64 -0.29 -1.66
C PHE A 33 6.90 0.47 -1.27
N ALA A 34 7.77 0.73 -2.23
CA ALA A 34 8.99 1.50 -2.01
C ALA A 34 9.31 2.43 -3.20
N GLY A 35 9.92 3.57 -2.90
CA GLY A 35 10.16 4.64 -3.89
C GLY A 35 8.91 5.47 -4.16
N VAL A 36 8.08 5.61 -3.12
CA VAL A 36 6.86 6.43 -3.14
C VAL A 36 7.22 7.88 -2.84
N ASP A 37 6.55 8.83 -3.48
CA ASP A 37 6.51 10.23 -3.10
C ASP A 37 5.20 10.49 -2.35
N PRO A 38 5.21 10.64 -1.02
CA PRO A 38 3.98 10.78 -0.24
C PRO A 38 3.13 11.99 -0.61
N VAL A 39 3.73 13.04 -1.18
CA VAL A 39 3.02 14.28 -1.55
C VAL A 39 2.47 14.17 -2.96
N ALA A 40 3.28 13.73 -3.91
CA ALA A 40 2.87 13.58 -5.30
C ALA A 40 1.90 12.40 -5.51
N ASP A 41 2.13 11.27 -4.82
CA ASP A 41 1.35 10.05 -4.98
C ASP A 41 0.14 9.97 -4.01
N ARG A 42 -0.15 11.00 -3.21
CA ARG A 42 -1.23 10.94 -2.19
C ARG A 42 -2.57 10.46 -2.73
N GLY A 43 -2.91 10.83 -3.97
CA GLY A 43 -4.14 10.41 -4.64
C GLY A 43 -4.14 8.91 -4.92
N ASP A 44 -3.02 8.40 -5.41
CA ASP A 44 -2.79 6.99 -5.72
C ASP A 44 -2.73 6.12 -4.45
N ILE A 45 -2.10 6.62 -3.38
CA ILE A 45 -2.09 5.99 -2.06
C ILE A 45 -3.52 5.86 -1.53
N ALA A 46 -4.30 6.94 -1.59
CA ALA A 46 -5.70 6.91 -1.17
C ALA A 46 -6.58 6.03 -2.08
N ALA A 47 -6.29 5.95 -3.37
CA ALA A 47 -6.98 5.05 -4.30
C ALA A 47 -6.70 3.58 -3.96
N PHE A 48 -5.44 3.24 -3.68
CA PHE A 48 -5.07 1.90 -3.22
C PHE A 48 -5.72 1.55 -1.88
N ALA A 49 -5.72 2.49 -0.92
CA ALA A 49 -6.38 2.30 0.37
C ALA A 49 -7.85 1.90 0.19
N ARG A 50 -8.58 2.59 -0.69
CA ARG A 50 -9.98 2.27 -1.01
C ARG A 50 -10.14 0.92 -1.70
N LEU A 51 -9.27 0.56 -2.64
CA LEU A 51 -9.27 -0.77 -3.27
C LEU A 51 -9.05 -1.87 -2.24
N TYR A 52 -8.04 -1.70 -1.38
CA TYR A 52 -7.69 -2.64 -0.31
C TYR A 52 -8.83 -2.82 0.69
N ALA A 53 -9.49 -1.72 1.03
CA ALA A 53 -10.66 -1.72 1.89
C ALA A 53 -11.87 -2.44 1.27
N ALA A 54 -12.09 -2.28 -0.04
CA ALA A 54 -13.17 -2.93 -0.78
C ALA A 54 -12.91 -4.42 -1.10
N THR A 55 -11.67 -4.88 -0.95
CA THR A 55 -11.27 -6.26 -1.28
C THR A 55 -11.26 -7.11 0.01
N PRO A 56 -12.15 -8.11 0.18
CA PRO A 56 -12.33 -8.81 1.46
C PRO A 56 -11.07 -9.46 2.02
N ASP A 57 -10.29 -10.14 1.18
CA ASP A 57 -9.02 -10.81 1.52
C ASP A 57 -7.79 -9.91 1.22
N GLY A 58 -8.02 -8.67 0.79
CA GLY A 58 -6.99 -7.75 0.36
C GLY A 58 -6.25 -8.20 -0.90
N TRP A 59 -6.67 -9.24 -1.61
CA TRP A 59 -6.01 -9.73 -2.81
C TRP A 59 -6.44 -8.94 -4.05
N ILE A 60 -5.67 -7.90 -4.38
CA ILE A 60 -5.95 -6.97 -5.47
C ILE A 60 -5.34 -7.53 -6.75
N GLU A 61 -6.19 -8.00 -7.66
CA GLU A 61 -5.81 -8.45 -9.00
C GLU A 61 -5.55 -7.28 -9.96
N ASP A 62 -6.32 -6.19 -9.82
CA ASP A 62 -6.20 -5.00 -10.67
C ASP A 62 -5.89 -3.74 -9.87
N ALA A 63 -4.61 -3.35 -9.87
CA ALA A 63 -4.12 -2.14 -9.22
C ALA A 63 -4.07 -0.91 -10.15
N ARG A 64 -4.62 -0.95 -11.37
CA ARG A 64 -4.65 0.22 -12.27
C ARG A 64 -5.25 1.48 -11.64
N PRO A 65 -6.32 1.41 -10.82
CA PRO A 65 -6.87 2.59 -10.17
C PRO A 65 -5.92 3.25 -9.15
N ALA A 66 -4.88 2.55 -8.70
CA ALA A 66 -3.83 3.09 -7.83
C ALA A 66 -2.70 3.82 -8.60
N GLY A 67 -2.93 4.17 -9.88
CA GLY A 67 -2.01 5.03 -10.64
C GLY A 67 -0.56 4.56 -10.60
N ARG A 68 0.38 5.47 -10.33
CA ARG A 68 1.82 5.20 -10.28
C ARG A 68 2.18 4.23 -9.16
N LEU A 69 1.44 4.22 -8.05
CA LEU A 69 1.76 3.39 -6.87
C LEU A 69 1.88 1.90 -7.22
N ARG A 70 1.13 1.39 -8.21
CA ARG A 70 1.25 0.00 -8.66
C ARG A 70 2.65 -0.38 -9.14
N PHE A 71 3.42 0.58 -9.65
CA PHE A 71 4.80 0.39 -10.09
C PHE A 71 5.82 0.49 -8.95
N CYS A 72 5.38 0.92 -7.77
CA CYS A 72 6.19 0.97 -6.56
C CYS A 72 6.08 -0.32 -5.73
N LEU A 73 5.24 -1.27 -6.12
CA LEU A 73 5.04 -2.53 -5.39
C LEU A 73 6.32 -3.37 -5.41
N ILE A 74 6.79 -3.77 -4.23
CA ILE A 74 7.97 -4.63 -4.09
C ILE A 74 7.69 -5.94 -3.35
N GLY A 75 6.51 -6.07 -2.74
CA GLY A 75 6.11 -7.31 -2.07
C GLY A 75 4.61 -7.39 -1.84
N ARG A 76 4.06 -8.59 -2.02
CA ARG A 76 2.70 -8.98 -1.64
C ARG A 76 2.78 -10.31 -0.91
N ILE A 77 2.30 -10.36 0.32
CA ILE A 77 2.38 -11.53 1.19
C ILE A 77 0.95 -11.98 1.52
N PRO A 78 0.58 -13.27 1.29
CA PRO A 78 -0.71 -13.80 1.72
C PRO A 78 -0.95 -13.67 3.24
N ALA A 79 -2.22 -13.69 3.64
CA ALA A 79 -2.62 -13.66 5.05
C ALA A 79 -2.22 -14.94 5.82
#